data_AF-A0A2A5FZ41-F1
#
_entry.id   AF-A0A2A5FZ41-F1
#
_cell.length_a   1.000
_cell.length_b   1.000
_cell.length_c   1.000
_cell.angle_alpha   90.00
_cell.angle_beta   90.00
_cell.angle_gamma   90.00
#
_symmetry.space_group_name_H-M   'P 1'
#
loop_
_entity.id
_entity.type
_entity.pdbx_description
1 polymer ?
#
loop_
_entity_poly.entity_id
_entity_poly.type
_entity_poly.pdbx_seq_one_letter_code
_entity_poly.pdbx_strand_id
1 'polypeptide(L)'
;MKTCVFLFLLLVYATTLAQDDKTGTIKVKKPNQELDIEVDAPEIFSPNGDGFEDTWIPQIVAKGNHTFTLRIMDKKGNIVYQFSDPNNPWDGTIKNKRGKNNQAKHGDTFSWLLTVRDEEGNAKSFGGKVTVIIRKIKKKRKRMN
;
A
#
# COMPACT_ATOMS: atom_id res chain seq x y z
N MET A 1 -31.60 -9.21 -38.80
CA MET A 1 -31.32 -10.40 -37.96
C MET A 1 -29.82 -10.43 -37.68
N LYS A 2 -29.41 -9.90 -36.52
CA LYS A 2 -28.02 -9.76 -36.10
C LYS A 2 -27.73 -10.85 -35.07
N THR A 3 -27.33 -12.02 -35.53
CA THR A 3 -26.90 -13.13 -34.67
C THR A 3 -25.77 -13.85 -35.37
N CYS A 4 -24.54 -13.32 -35.27
CA CYS A 4 -23.36 -14.08 -35.71
C CYS A 4 -22.05 -13.43 -35.25
N VAL A 5 -21.79 -13.28 -33.93
CA VAL A 5 -20.43 -12.98 -33.43
C VAL A 5 -20.12 -13.63 -32.05
N PHE A 6 -21.12 -13.97 -31.24
CA PHE A 6 -20.84 -14.33 -29.83
C PHE A 6 -20.47 -15.79 -29.53
N LEU A 7 -20.46 -16.69 -30.52
CA LEU A 7 -20.15 -18.11 -30.27
C LEU A 7 -18.72 -18.53 -30.64
N PHE A 8 -17.95 -17.69 -31.34
CA PHE A 8 -16.61 -18.05 -31.82
C PHE A 8 -15.48 -17.66 -30.85
N LEU A 9 -15.75 -16.77 -29.88
CA LEU A 9 -14.76 -16.38 -28.86
C LEU A 9 -14.66 -17.34 -27.68
N LEU A 10 -15.71 -18.13 -27.40
CA LEU A 10 -15.70 -19.10 -26.30
C LEU A 10 -14.92 -20.39 -26.65
N LEU A 11 -14.82 -20.73 -27.94
CA LEU A 11 -14.14 -21.95 -28.41
C LEU A 11 -12.62 -21.80 -28.44
N VAL A 12 -12.08 -20.58 -28.52
CA VAL A 12 -10.62 -20.34 -28.53
C VAL A 12 -10.03 -20.45 -27.13
N TYR A 13 -10.80 -20.16 -26.07
CA TYR A 13 -10.31 -20.23 -24.68
C TYR A 13 -10.13 -21.67 -24.17
N ALA A 14 -10.87 -22.65 -24.70
CA ALA A 14 -10.80 -24.03 -24.22
C ALA A 14 -9.65 -24.85 -24.83
N THR A 15 -9.10 -24.43 -25.97
CA THR A 15 -8.14 -25.26 -26.74
C THR A 15 -6.70 -25.14 -26.26
N THR A 16 -6.35 -24.20 -25.39
CA THR A 16 -4.99 -24.05 -24.84
C THR A 16 -4.78 -24.84 -23.54
N LEU A 17 -5.36 -26.05 -23.42
CA LEU A 17 -5.21 -26.92 -22.24
C LEU A 17 -4.64 -28.31 -22.52
N ALA A 18 -4.04 -28.54 -23.69
CA ALA A 18 -3.38 -29.80 -23.98
C ALA A 18 -1.92 -29.56 -24.39
N GLN A 19 -1.01 -29.69 -23.43
CA GLN A 19 0.38 -30.01 -23.70
C GLN A 19 0.65 -31.39 -23.08
N ASP A 20 0.60 -32.43 -23.91
CA ASP A 20 1.10 -33.78 -23.58
C ASP A 20 2.52 -33.89 -24.14
N ASP A 21 3.50 -33.62 -23.28
CA ASP A 21 4.90 -33.94 -23.54
C ASP A 21 5.30 -35.00 -22.51
N LYS A 22 5.34 -36.25 -22.94
CA LYS A 22 5.88 -37.38 -22.18
C LYS A 22 7.34 -37.07 -21.77
N THR A 23 7.66 -37.36 -20.51
CA THR A 23 8.95 -37.20 -19.78
C THR A 23 9.16 -35.83 -19.11
N GLY A 24 9.32 -35.87 -17.78
CA GLY A 24 9.73 -34.71 -16.98
C GLY A 24 8.56 -33.83 -16.53
N THR A 25 8.15 -34.01 -15.27
CA THR A 25 7.29 -33.11 -14.48
C THR A 25 6.77 -31.89 -15.22
N ILE A 26 5.52 -31.97 -15.68
CA ILE A 26 4.73 -30.80 -16.05
C ILE A 26 4.69 -29.91 -14.81
N LYS A 27 5.49 -28.85 -14.77
CA LYS A 27 5.26 -27.76 -13.83
C LYS A 27 3.97 -27.11 -14.29
N VAL A 28 2.85 -27.59 -13.75
CA VAL A 28 1.58 -26.88 -13.82
C VAL A 28 1.89 -25.49 -13.29
N LYS A 29 2.01 -24.50 -14.18
CA LYS A 29 2.10 -23.10 -13.77
C LYS A 29 0.76 -22.82 -13.13
N LYS A 30 0.72 -22.90 -11.80
CA LYS A 30 -0.45 -22.58 -10.98
C LYS A 30 -0.98 -21.25 -11.52
N PRO A 31 -2.20 -21.19 -12.08
CA PRO A 31 -2.72 -19.94 -12.58
C PRO A 31 -2.84 -19.02 -11.37
N ASN A 32 -1.96 -18.03 -11.34
CA ASN A 32 -1.86 -16.98 -10.33
C ASN A 32 -1.50 -17.56 -8.95
N GLN A 33 -0.21 -17.76 -8.71
CA GLN A 33 0.27 -17.85 -7.33
C GLN A 33 0.02 -16.48 -6.70
N GLU A 34 -1.13 -16.33 -6.05
CA GLU A 34 -1.50 -15.09 -5.39
C GLU A 34 -0.42 -14.78 -4.35
N LEU A 35 0.19 -13.61 -4.46
CA LEU A 35 1.16 -13.15 -3.48
C LEU A 35 0.49 -13.16 -2.10
N ASP A 36 0.94 -14.09 -1.25
CA ASP A 36 0.54 -14.25 0.16
C ASP A 36 1.16 -13.09 0.95
N ILE A 37 0.50 -11.92 0.84
CA ILE A 37 0.91 -10.68 1.46
C ILE A 37 -0.27 -10.17 2.28
N GLU A 38 -0.01 -9.98 3.57
CA GLU A 38 -0.91 -9.32 4.51
C GLU A 38 -0.37 -7.93 4.82
N VAL A 39 -1.26 -6.93 4.80
CA VAL A 39 -0.93 -5.54 5.07
C VAL A 39 -1.92 -4.99 6.08
N ASP A 40 -1.41 -4.53 7.22
CA ASP A 40 -2.18 -3.80 8.22
C ASP A 40 -1.67 -2.37 8.29
N ALA A 41 -2.58 -1.40 8.20
CA ALA A 41 -2.25 0.01 8.09
C ALA A 41 -3.16 0.82 9.02
N PRO A 42 -2.61 1.50 10.05
CA PRO A 42 -3.42 2.32 10.92
C PRO A 42 -4.14 3.44 10.15
N GLU A 43 -5.42 3.65 10.43
CA GLU A 43 -6.16 4.74 9.79
C GLU A 43 -5.84 6.11 10.41
N ILE A 44 -5.22 6.13 11.60
CA ILE A 44 -4.98 7.33 12.40
C ILE A 44 -3.56 7.32 12.98
N PHE A 45 -2.92 8.49 13.04
CA PHE A 45 -1.69 8.73 13.79
C PHE A 45 -1.62 10.19 14.28
N SER A 46 -0.70 10.49 15.19
CA SER A 46 -0.57 11.79 15.87
C SER A 46 0.88 12.26 15.90
N PRO A 47 1.42 12.87 14.82
CA PRO A 47 2.80 13.37 14.76
C PRO A 47 2.98 14.69 15.53
N ASN A 48 2.76 14.67 16.85
CA ASN A 48 2.84 15.84 17.72
C ASN A 48 4.08 15.85 18.62
N GLY A 49 4.89 14.78 18.58
CA GLY A 49 6.12 14.62 19.33
C GLY A 49 5.88 14.31 20.81
N ASP A 50 4.73 13.73 21.18
CA ASP A 50 4.41 13.38 22.57
C ASP A 50 4.83 11.96 22.98
N GLY A 51 5.39 11.19 22.03
CA GLY A 51 5.85 9.83 22.20
C GLY A 51 4.80 8.77 21.85
N PHE A 52 3.58 9.14 21.49
CA PHE A 52 2.48 8.22 21.20
C PHE A 52 2.00 8.33 19.76
N GLU A 53 2.21 7.27 18.96
CA GLU A 53 1.76 7.19 17.55
C GLU A 53 2.27 8.36 16.69
N ASP A 54 3.49 8.84 16.98
CA ASP A 54 4.12 9.98 16.31
C ASP A 54 4.52 9.70 14.86
N THR A 55 4.66 8.43 14.51
CA THR A 55 5.07 7.97 13.18
C THR A 55 4.11 6.96 12.62
N TRP A 56 4.02 6.88 11.30
CA TRP A 56 3.09 6.02 10.59
C TRP A 56 3.79 5.21 9.50
N ILE A 57 3.51 3.91 9.47
CA ILE A 57 3.92 3.01 8.40
C ILE A 57 2.96 1.80 8.40
N PRO A 58 2.58 1.25 7.23
CA PRO A 58 1.89 -0.02 7.19
C PRO A 58 2.81 -1.15 7.68
N GLN A 59 2.26 -2.07 8.46
CA GLN A 59 2.88 -3.35 8.78
C GLN A 59 2.62 -4.31 7.63
N ILE A 60 3.68 -5.00 7.20
CA ILE A 60 3.65 -5.85 6.00
C ILE A 60 4.22 -7.22 6.37
N VAL A 61 3.43 -8.27 6.14
CA VAL A 61 3.86 -9.66 6.27
C VAL A 61 3.84 -10.28 4.88
N ALA A 62 5.01 -10.64 4.38
CA ALA A 62 5.18 -11.26 3.06
C ALA A 62 6.22 -12.38 3.14
N LYS A 63 5.97 -13.50 2.45
CA LYS A 63 6.92 -14.63 2.37
C LYS A 63 7.85 -14.48 1.18
N GLY A 64 9.15 -14.59 1.41
CA GLY A 64 10.18 -14.50 0.37
C GLY A 64 10.73 -13.09 0.20
N ASN A 65 11.54 -12.91 -0.84
CA ASN A 65 12.18 -11.63 -1.14
C ASN A 65 11.24 -10.76 -1.96
N HIS A 66 10.95 -9.57 -1.43
CA HIS A 66 10.08 -8.59 -2.06
C HIS A 66 10.71 -7.21 -2.03
N THR A 67 10.38 -6.42 -3.04
CA THR A 67 10.67 -4.99 -3.08
C THR A 67 9.39 -4.21 -2.74
N PHE A 68 9.51 -3.25 -1.83
CA PHE A 68 8.41 -2.43 -1.37
C PHE A 68 8.57 -1.00 -1.87
N THR A 69 7.46 -0.39 -2.27
CA THR A 69 7.40 1.03 -2.58
C THR A 69 6.15 1.61 -1.96
N LEU A 70 6.31 2.47 -0.95
CA LEU A 70 5.20 3.22 -0.38
C LEU A 70 5.21 4.65 -0.90
N ARG A 71 4.02 5.13 -1.27
CA ARG A 71 3.75 6.53 -1.60
C ARG A 71 2.61 7.03 -0.73
N ILE A 72 2.81 8.19 -0.11
CA ILE A 72 1.77 8.93 0.60
C ILE A 72 1.51 10.20 -0.17
N MET A 73 0.23 10.49 -0.39
CA MET A 73 -0.24 11.54 -1.28
C MET A 73 -1.21 12.48 -0.58
N ASP A 74 -1.15 13.77 -0.90
CA ASP A 74 -2.15 14.74 -0.48
C ASP A 74 -3.50 14.51 -1.19
N LYS A 75 -4.52 15.28 -0.80
CA LYS A 75 -5.86 15.25 -1.41
C LYS A 75 -5.87 15.55 -2.92
N LYS A 76 -4.81 16.15 -3.46
CA LYS A 76 -4.64 16.49 -4.88
C LYS A 76 -3.83 15.43 -5.64
N GLY A 77 -3.41 14.35 -4.98
CA GLY A 77 -2.59 13.29 -5.55
C GLY A 77 -1.09 13.63 -5.65
N ASN A 78 -0.61 14.71 -5.05
CA ASN A 78 0.83 14.98 -4.99
C ASN A 78 1.47 14.07 -3.96
N ILE A 79 2.55 13.40 -4.33
CA ILE A 79 3.38 12.63 -3.40
C ILE A 79 3.99 13.58 -2.38
N VAL A 80 3.65 13.38 -1.11
CA VAL A 80 4.19 14.14 0.04
C VAL A 80 5.29 13.38 0.75
N TYR A 81 5.31 12.06 0.59
CA TYR A 81 6.30 11.16 1.15
C TYR A 81 6.38 9.90 0.30
N GLN A 82 7.60 9.38 0.10
CA GLN A 82 7.85 8.15 -0.62
C GLN A 82 9.05 7.46 0.01
N PHE A 83 8.96 6.15 0.19
CA PHE A 83 10.10 5.33 0.61
C PHE A 83 10.09 3.96 -0.07
N SER A 84 11.27 3.36 -0.10
CA SER A 84 11.52 1.97 -0.50
C SER A 84 12.12 1.11 0.61
N ASP A 85 12.52 1.71 1.74
CA ASP A 85 13.02 1.03 2.93
C ASP A 85 11.99 1.10 4.09
N PRO A 86 11.48 -0.04 4.59
CA PRO A 86 10.49 -0.08 5.67
C PRO A 86 11.02 0.38 7.04
N ASN A 87 12.33 0.63 7.20
CA ASN A 87 12.90 1.09 8.47
C ASN A 87 12.71 2.60 8.74
N ASN A 88 12.08 3.33 7.83
CA ASN A 88 11.87 4.77 7.98
C ASN A 88 10.36 5.08 8.02
N PRO A 89 9.73 5.09 9.20
CA PRO A 89 8.31 5.42 9.31
C PRO A 89 8.08 6.92 9.06
N TRP A 90 6.88 7.26 8.61
CA TRP A 90 6.54 8.64 8.28
C TRP A 90 6.14 9.44 9.52
N ASP A 91 6.85 10.51 9.81
CA ASP A 91 6.63 11.42 10.96
C ASP A 91 5.64 12.56 10.67
N GLY A 92 4.86 12.46 9.59
CA GLY A 92 3.95 13.51 9.14
C GLY A 92 4.60 14.60 8.28
N THR A 93 5.92 14.55 8.05
CA THR A 93 6.61 15.55 7.22
C THR A 93 6.12 15.51 5.77
N ILE A 94 5.54 16.61 5.30
CA ILE A 94 5.06 16.84 3.94
C ILE A 94 6.18 17.49 3.13
N LYS A 95 6.78 16.73 2.21
CA LYS A 95 7.72 17.26 1.22
C LYS A 95 6.92 17.82 0.04
N ASN A 96 7.05 19.11 -0.23
CA ASN A 96 6.45 19.69 -1.44
C ASN A 96 7.44 19.72 -2.61
N LYS A 97 6.92 19.92 -3.82
CA LYS A 97 7.70 20.04 -5.07
C LYS A 97 8.73 21.17 -5.06
N ARG A 98 8.67 22.10 -4.10
CA ARG A 98 9.59 23.23 -3.94
C ARG A 98 10.70 22.97 -2.91
N GLY A 99 10.80 21.73 -2.39
CA GLY A 99 11.81 21.34 -1.41
C GLY A 99 11.59 21.90 0.00
N LYS A 100 10.42 22.51 0.28
CA LYS A 100 10.08 22.91 1.65
C LYS A 100 9.34 21.78 2.36
N ASN A 101 9.79 21.48 3.56
CA ASN A 101 9.14 20.54 4.46
C ASN A 101 8.11 21.29 5.32
N ASN A 102 6.88 20.82 5.29
CA ASN A 102 5.82 21.27 6.21
C ASN A 102 5.40 20.10 7.10
N GLN A 103 4.86 20.38 8.29
CA GLN A 103 4.30 19.33 9.15
C GLN A 103 2.81 19.15 8.86
N ALA A 104 2.33 17.89 8.87
CA ALA A 104 0.91 17.60 8.77
C ALA A 104 0.13 18.15 9.97
N LYS A 105 -1.10 18.60 9.74
CA LYS A 105 -1.94 19.27 10.74
C LYS A 105 -3.07 18.38 11.18
N HIS A 106 -3.62 18.68 12.36
CA HIS A 106 -4.84 18.03 12.83
C HIS A 106 -5.97 18.12 11.79
N GLY A 107 -6.56 16.97 11.45
CA GLY A 107 -7.62 16.84 10.45
C GLY A 107 -7.13 16.65 9.01
N ASP A 108 -5.81 16.69 8.77
CA ASP A 108 -5.28 16.33 7.46
C ASP A 108 -5.49 14.84 7.19
N THR A 109 -5.89 14.52 5.96
CA THR A 109 -6.07 13.15 5.47
C THR A 109 -5.24 12.95 4.22
N PHE A 110 -4.53 11.83 4.17
CA PHE A 110 -3.66 11.45 3.07
C PHE A 110 -4.09 10.10 2.53
N SER A 111 -3.85 9.88 1.24
CA SER A 111 -4.00 8.57 0.61
C SER A 111 -2.64 7.91 0.55
N TRP A 112 -2.57 6.61 0.84
CA TRP A 112 -1.35 5.83 0.72
C TRP A 112 -1.51 4.72 -0.31
N LEU A 113 -0.42 4.40 -0.99
CA LEU A 113 -0.32 3.31 -1.96
C LEU A 113 0.99 2.56 -1.71
N LEU A 114 0.86 1.30 -1.30
CA LEU A 114 1.96 0.35 -1.16
C LEU A 114 1.96 -0.56 -2.38
N THR A 115 3.09 -0.64 -3.08
CA THR A 115 3.32 -1.64 -4.12
C THR A 115 4.37 -2.63 -3.63
N VAL A 116 4.03 -3.91 -3.70
CA VAL A 116 4.92 -5.03 -3.40
C VAL A 116 5.22 -5.75 -4.70
N ARG A 117 6.49 -5.99 -5.00
CA ARG A 117 6.92 -6.70 -6.20
C ARG A 117 7.87 -7.83 -5.83
N ASP A 118 7.62 -9.01 -6.38
CA ASP A 118 8.49 -10.19 -6.23
C ASP A 118 9.68 -10.18 -7.20
N GLU A 119 10.55 -11.18 -7.10
CA GLU A 119 11.72 -11.34 -7.98
C GLU A 119 11.34 -11.69 -9.43
N GLU A 120 10.14 -12.24 -9.65
CA GLU A 120 9.63 -12.60 -10.97
C GLU A 120 9.01 -11.40 -11.71
N GLY A 121 8.85 -10.27 -11.02
CA GLY A 121 8.28 -9.03 -11.53
C GLY A 121 6.77 -8.90 -11.33
N ASN A 122 6.11 -9.88 -10.71
CA ASN A 122 4.69 -9.76 -10.35
C ASN A 122 4.54 -8.72 -9.24
N ALA A 123 3.52 -7.88 -9.34
CA ALA A 123 3.27 -6.82 -8.38
C ALA A 123 1.84 -6.83 -7.85
N LYS A 124 1.69 -6.60 -6.54
CA LYS A 124 0.40 -6.39 -5.86
C LYS A 124 0.42 -5.02 -5.20
N SER A 125 -0.70 -4.32 -5.26
CA SER A 125 -0.83 -2.98 -4.65
C SER A 125 -1.91 -2.98 -3.59
N PHE A 126 -1.63 -2.27 -2.50
CA PHE A 126 -2.51 -2.03 -1.36
C PHE A 126 -2.65 -0.53 -1.17
N GLY A 127 -3.79 -0.08 -0.67
CA GLY A 127 -4.00 1.34 -0.48
C GLY A 127 -5.14 1.64 0.48
N GLY A 128 -5.13 2.86 0.99
CA GLY A 128 -6.08 3.31 1.97
C GLY A 128 -5.89 4.79 2.29
N LYS A 129 -6.44 5.19 3.42
CA LYS A 129 -6.31 6.56 3.94
C LYS A 129 -5.69 6.53 5.32
N VAL A 130 -5.03 7.63 5.65
CA VAL A 130 -4.53 7.90 6.99
C VAL A 130 -4.89 9.33 7.38
N THR A 131 -5.36 9.54 8.59
CA THR A 131 -5.79 10.84 9.12
C THR A 131 -4.98 11.24 10.35
N VAL A 132 -4.60 12.51 10.40
CA VAL A 132 -3.84 13.09 11.51
C VAL A 132 -4.78 13.57 12.62
N ILE A 133 -4.70 12.97 13.80
CA ILE A 133 -5.52 13.33 14.95
C ILE A 133 -4.63 13.70 16.15
N ILE A 134 -4.40 15.00 16.35
CA ILE A 134 -3.59 15.51 17.46
C ILE A 134 -4.44 15.58 18.73
N ARG A 135 -4.06 14.84 19.77
CA ARG A 135 -4.72 14.88 21.07
C ARG A 135 -4.29 16.13 21.84
N LYS A 136 -5.23 16.85 22.47
CA LYS A 136 -4.91 17.96 23.38
C LYS A 136 -4.78 17.43 24.80
N ILE A 137 -3.59 17.55 25.40
CA ILE A 137 -3.42 17.30 26.84
C ILE A 137 -4.11 18.43 27.62
N LYS A 138 -5.18 18.13 28.35
CA LYS A 138 -5.77 19.09 29.30
C LYS A 138 -4.84 19.22 30.51
N LYS A 139 -4.09 20.32 30.62
CA LYS A 139 -3.38 20.66 31.87
C LYS A 139 -4.41 20.86 32.98
N LYS A 140 -4.42 20.00 34.01
CA LYS A 140 -5.15 20.28 35.27
C LYS A 140 -4.58 21.57 35.86
N ARG A 141 -5.35 22.65 35.88
CA ARG A 141 -5.00 23.86 36.64
C ARG A 141 -4.96 23.46 38.12
N LYS A 142 -3.76 23.32 38.69
CA LYS A 142 -3.56 23.20 40.13
C LYS A 142 -3.94 24.56 40.72
N ARG A 143 -5.13 24.67 41.32
CA ARG A 143 -5.48 25.83 42.15
C ARG A 143 -4.56 25.77 43.38
N MET A 144 -3.57 26.65 43.43
CA MET A 144 -2.85 26.92 44.67
C MET A 144 -3.78 27.82 45.49
N ASN A 145 -4.30 27.26 46.58
CA ASN A 145 -4.82 28.05 47.70
C ASN A 145 -3.64 28.46 48.58
#